data_AF-A0A6A0GPY8-F1
#
_entry.id   AF-A0A6A0GPY8-F1
#
_cell.length_a   1.000
_cell.length_b   1.000
_cell.length_c   1.000
_cell.angle_alpha   90.00
_cell.angle_beta   90.00
_cell.angle_gamma   90.00
#
_symmetry.space_group_name_H-M   'P 1'
#
loop_
_entity.id
_entity.type
_entity.pdbx_description
1 polymer ?
#
loop_
_entity_poly.entity_id
_entity_poly.type
_entity_poly.pdbx_seq_one_letter_code
_entity_poly.pdbx_strand_id
1 'polypeptide(L)'
;MFLSLQYGEHLLGLAHYLMGSPTALADEQLEQRLRAKANAGSYGLYLPAGALWGGTDIRKMADLGTLESLKITMKKHPSSFKLVGDLQKTCASVRAEAVTLYEGRVRELCAVAPNNVNTMAAAAVAAHNLGFDGVQAKLVADPQLSSWHVVEVEVGGPGGFQVTTERKNPAAVGAVTGNVTYSAFVSSVLAAGLQGNGVHLC
;
A
#
# COMPACT_ATOMS: atom_id res chain seq x y z
N MET A 1 -3.31 -0.69 -12.89
CA MET A 1 -2.64 -2.00 -13.13
C MET A 1 -2.24 -2.17 -14.59
N PHE A 2 -3.17 -2.10 -15.55
CA PHE A 2 -2.90 -2.26 -16.99
C PHE A 2 -1.76 -1.39 -17.55
N LEU A 3 -1.78 -0.07 -17.24
CA LEU A 3 -0.77 0.86 -17.74
C LEU A 3 0.65 0.49 -17.30
N SER A 4 0.85 0.17 -16.02
CA SER A 4 2.16 -0.22 -15.48
C SER A 4 2.67 -1.51 -16.09
N LEU A 5 1.78 -2.49 -16.28
CA LEU A 5 2.11 -3.79 -16.85
C LEU A 5 2.59 -3.67 -18.30
N GLN A 6 1.90 -2.84 -19.11
CA GLN A 6 2.20 -2.71 -20.54
C GLN A 6 3.28 -1.69 -20.85
N TYR A 7 3.33 -0.56 -20.13
CA TYR A 7 4.13 0.60 -20.52
C TYR A 7 5.14 1.04 -19.46
N GLY A 8 5.18 0.41 -18.28
CA GLY A 8 6.00 0.89 -17.17
C GLY A 8 7.49 1.02 -17.49
N GLU A 9 8.08 0.03 -18.16
CA GLU A 9 9.50 0.06 -18.54
C GLU A 9 9.79 1.10 -19.64
N HIS A 10 8.84 1.28 -20.57
CA HIS A 10 8.93 2.29 -21.61
C HIS A 10 8.87 3.70 -21.03
N LEU A 11 7.94 3.94 -20.10
CA LEU A 11 7.82 5.22 -19.39
C LEU A 11 9.10 5.54 -18.61
N LEU A 12 9.66 4.58 -17.88
CA LEU A 12 10.95 4.73 -17.18
C LEU A 12 12.15 4.92 -18.12
N GLY A 13 11.99 4.68 -19.42
CA GLY A 13 12.99 5.03 -20.44
C GLY A 13 12.93 6.49 -20.90
N LEU A 14 11.83 7.19 -20.60
CA LEU A 14 11.54 8.53 -21.12
C LEU A 14 11.42 9.60 -20.03
N ALA A 15 10.95 9.23 -18.83
CA ALA A 15 10.72 10.17 -17.74
C ALA A 15 10.63 9.46 -16.38
N HIS A 16 10.67 10.26 -15.31
CA HIS A 16 10.26 9.81 -13.97
C HIS A 16 8.82 9.29 -14.02
N TYR A 17 8.57 8.14 -13.37
CA TYR A 17 7.25 7.51 -13.40
C TYR A 17 6.64 7.46 -11.99
N LEU A 18 5.59 8.25 -11.75
CA LEU A 18 4.77 8.15 -10.55
C LEU A 18 3.68 7.08 -10.73
N MET A 19 3.85 5.93 -10.08
CA MET A 19 2.93 4.80 -10.15
C MET A 19 1.79 4.96 -9.14
N GLY A 20 0.66 5.51 -9.59
CA GLY A 20 -0.54 5.68 -8.76
C GLY A 20 -1.25 4.39 -8.33
N SER A 21 -0.79 3.20 -8.76
CA SER A 21 -1.36 1.90 -8.36
C SER A 21 -0.26 0.90 -7.98
N PRO A 22 0.38 1.07 -6.81
CA PRO A 22 1.44 0.18 -6.31
C PRO A 22 1.07 -1.30 -6.26
N THR A 23 -0.23 -1.61 -6.15
CA THR A 23 -0.76 -2.99 -6.19
C THR A 23 -0.27 -3.79 -7.40
N ALA A 24 0.04 -3.14 -8.53
CA ALA A 24 0.58 -3.83 -9.70
C ALA A 24 1.93 -4.52 -9.42
N LEU A 25 2.71 -4.02 -8.46
CA LEU A 25 4.00 -4.58 -8.04
C LEU A 25 3.86 -5.87 -7.19
N ALA A 26 2.63 -6.30 -6.91
CA ALA A 26 2.39 -7.66 -6.41
C ALA A 26 2.64 -8.74 -7.48
N ASP A 27 2.73 -8.37 -8.76
CA ASP A 27 3.34 -9.21 -9.78
C ASP A 27 4.87 -9.11 -9.65
N GLU A 28 5.49 -10.20 -9.21
CA GLU A 28 6.93 -10.26 -8.94
C GLU A 28 7.78 -9.94 -10.17
N GLN A 29 7.39 -10.44 -11.35
CA GLN A 29 8.16 -10.20 -12.55
C GLN A 29 8.10 -8.74 -12.97
N LEU A 30 6.91 -8.12 -12.88
CA LEU A 30 6.75 -6.69 -13.14
C LEU A 30 7.57 -5.86 -12.15
N GLU A 31 7.53 -6.21 -10.87
CA GLU A 31 8.27 -5.53 -9.81
C GLU A 31 9.77 -5.55 -10.09
N GLN A 32 10.33 -6.73 -10.36
CA GLN A 32 11.74 -6.92 -10.64
C GLN A 32 12.19 -6.13 -11.87
N ARG A 33 11.41 -6.18 -12.97
CA ARG A 33 11.72 -5.44 -14.21
C ARG A 33 11.73 -3.94 -13.99
N LEU A 34 10.70 -3.40 -13.34
CA LEU A 34 10.60 -1.96 -13.10
C LEU A 34 11.66 -1.46 -12.11
N ARG A 35 11.96 -2.23 -11.06
CA ARG A 35 13.03 -1.91 -10.10
C ARG A 35 14.39 -1.91 -10.77
N ALA A 36 14.71 -2.95 -11.56
CA ALA A 36 15.96 -3.02 -12.30
C ALA A 36 16.11 -1.85 -13.27
N LYS A 37 15.04 -1.52 -14.01
CA LYS A 37 15.02 -0.39 -14.95
C LYS A 37 15.23 0.95 -14.24
N ALA A 38 14.53 1.17 -13.12
CA ALA A 38 14.65 2.40 -12.35
C ALA A 38 16.05 2.57 -11.73
N ASN A 39 16.69 1.48 -11.28
CA ASN A 39 18.04 1.51 -10.71
C ASN A 39 19.13 1.72 -11.76
N ALA A 40 19.00 1.10 -12.95
CA ALA A 40 20.02 1.18 -14.01
C ALA A 40 19.87 2.42 -14.90
N GLY A 41 18.68 3.02 -14.96
CA GLY A 41 18.37 4.16 -15.81
C GLY A 41 18.61 5.52 -15.16
N SER A 42 18.22 6.58 -15.87
CA SER A 42 18.28 7.97 -15.39
C SER A 42 17.03 8.40 -14.63
N TYR A 43 15.95 7.64 -14.71
CA TYR A 43 14.64 8.02 -14.18
C TYR A 43 14.17 7.08 -13.06
N GLY A 44 13.73 7.66 -11.95
CA GLY A 44 13.14 6.93 -10.83
C GLY A 44 11.68 6.52 -11.02
N LEU A 45 11.33 5.42 -10.35
CA LEU A 45 9.97 4.96 -10.10
C LEU A 45 9.51 5.51 -8.74
N TYR A 46 8.49 6.35 -8.75
CA TYR A 46 7.93 6.98 -7.56
C TYR A 46 6.61 6.32 -7.19
N LEU A 47 6.41 6.05 -5.90
CA LEU A 47 5.21 5.41 -5.36
C LEU A 47 4.59 6.33 -4.30
N PRO A 48 3.32 6.73 -4.48
CA PRO A 48 2.66 7.56 -3.50
C PRO A 48 2.45 6.76 -2.20
N ALA A 49 2.86 7.33 -1.07
CA ALA A 49 2.65 6.73 0.25
C ALA A 49 1.15 6.58 0.57
N GLY A 50 0.31 7.49 0.05
CA GLY A 50 -1.14 7.46 0.23
C GLY A 50 -1.53 7.53 1.70
N ALA A 51 -2.16 6.46 2.22
CA ALA A 51 -2.56 6.40 3.62
C ALA A 51 -1.46 5.84 4.56
N LEU A 52 -0.30 5.43 4.03
CA LEU A 52 0.78 4.84 4.83
C LEU A 52 1.44 5.92 5.70
N TRP A 53 1.31 5.79 7.01
CA TRP A 53 2.09 6.56 7.96
C TRP A 53 3.38 5.79 8.33
N GLY A 54 4.50 6.50 8.47
CA GLY A 54 5.79 5.87 8.84
C GLY A 54 6.52 5.15 7.71
N GLY A 55 6.14 5.35 6.43
CA GLY A 55 6.79 4.68 5.29
C GLY A 55 8.30 4.92 5.20
N THR A 56 8.76 6.11 5.58
CA THR A 56 10.20 6.44 5.62
C THR A 56 10.95 5.67 6.70
N ASP A 57 10.37 5.51 7.89
CA ASP A 57 11.01 4.77 8.99
C ASP A 57 11.04 3.27 8.69
N ILE A 58 9.96 2.73 8.12
CA ILE A 58 9.91 1.37 7.59
C ILE A 58 11.02 1.13 6.56
N ARG A 59 11.19 2.06 5.60
CA ARG A 59 12.25 1.99 4.60
C ARG A 59 13.64 1.97 5.25
N LYS A 60 13.93 2.88 6.18
CA LYS A 60 15.22 2.93 6.88
C LYS A 60 15.53 1.63 7.62
N MET A 61 14.54 1.03 8.29
CA MET A 61 14.73 -0.26 8.96
C MET A 61 14.97 -1.40 7.96
N ALA A 62 14.26 -1.41 6.84
CA ALA A 62 14.48 -2.38 5.77
C ALA A 62 15.89 -2.24 5.15
N ASP A 63 16.36 -1.02 4.93
CA ASP A 63 17.70 -0.72 4.39
C ASP A 63 18.82 -1.20 5.34
N LEU A 64 18.61 -1.13 6.65
CA LEU A 64 19.54 -1.62 7.66
C LEU A 64 19.36 -3.12 7.99
N GLY A 65 18.36 -3.79 7.40
CA GLY A 65 18.02 -5.18 7.70
C GLY A 65 17.47 -5.40 9.12
N THR A 66 16.98 -4.34 9.78
CA THR A 66 16.44 -4.39 11.16
C THR A 66 14.91 -4.48 11.20
N LEU A 67 14.23 -4.45 10.06
CA LEU A 67 12.79 -4.68 9.96
C LEU A 67 12.49 -6.18 9.99
N GLU A 68 12.02 -6.69 11.12
CA GLU A 68 11.75 -8.13 11.32
C GLU A 68 10.29 -8.50 11.01
N SER A 69 9.35 -7.58 11.25
CA SER A 69 7.95 -7.79 10.90
C SER A 69 7.22 -6.48 10.58
N LEU A 70 6.22 -6.59 9.71
CA LEU A 70 5.32 -5.49 9.37
C LEU A 70 3.92 -6.05 9.13
N LYS A 71 2.93 -5.50 9.84
CA LYS A 71 1.51 -5.80 9.63
C LYS A 71 0.74 -4.50 9.41
N ILE A 72 -0.11 -4.51 8.38
CA ILE A 72 -0.99 -3.39 8.04
C ILE A 72 -2.44 -3.85 8.18
N THR A 73 -3.18 -3.21 9.07
CA THR A 73 -4.63 -3.43 9.19
C THR A 73 -5.39 -2.24 8.60
N MET A 74 -6.38 -2.50 7.74
CA MET A 74 -7.30 -1.47 7.27
C MET A 74 -8.72 -1.79 7.68
N LYS A 75 -9.36 -0.81 8.30
CA LYS A 75 -10.75 -0.89 8.73
C LYS A 75 -11.57 0.16 7.98
N LYS A 76 -12.67 -0.25 7.35
CA LYS A 76 -13.60 0.64 6.64
C LYS A 76 -15.03 0.16 6.81
N HIS A 77 -15.97 1.05 6.54
CA HIS A 77 -17.36 0.65 6.36
C HIS A 77 -17.50 -0.42 5.27
N PRO A 78 -18.38 -1.43 5.41
CA PRO A 78 -18.57 -2.48 4.40
C PRO A 78 -18.83 -1.92 2.99
N SER A 79 -19.58 -0.82 2.86
CA SER A 79 -19.88 -0.21 1.55
C SER A 79 -18.69 0.51 0.90
N SER A 80 -17.58 0.74 1.62
CA SER A 80 -16.37 1.40 1.09
C SER A 80 -15.40 0.42 0.41
N PHE A 81 -15.72 -0.87 0.41
CA PHE A 81 -14.91 -1.91 -0.20
C PHE A 81 -15.32 -2.20 -1.64
N LYS A 82 -14.35 -2.27 -2.56
CA LYS A 82 -14.52 -2.73 -3.95
C LYS A 82 -13.86 -4.10 -4.11
N LEU A 83 -14.44 -5.08 -3.43
CA LEU A 83 -13.98 -6.46 -3.40
C LEU A 83 -14.61 -7.28 -4.52
N VAL A 84 -13.96 -8.38 -4.88
CA VAL A 84 -14.47 -9.39 -5.82
C VAL A 84 -14.52 -10.76 -5.16
N GLY A 85 -15.25 -11.70 -5.76
CA GLY A 85 -15.30 -13.09 -5.29
C GLY A 85 -15.96 -13.24 -3.91
N ASP A 86 -15.48 -14.19 -3.12
CA ASP A 86 -16.10 -14.54 -1.83
C ASP A 86 -15.96 -13.44 -0.77
N LEU A 87 -14.88 -12.64 -0.84
CA LEU A 87 -14.72 -11.46 0.03
C LEU A 87 -15.86 -10.46 -0.16
N GLN A 88 -16.35 -10.29 -1.39
CA GLN A 88 -17.49 -9.41 -1.67
C GLN A 88 -18.75 -9.91 -0.97
N LYS A 89 -19.01 -11.23 -1.01
CA LYS A 89 -20.19 -11.85 -0.38
C LYS A 89 -20.13 -11.70 1.14
N THR A 90 -18.99 -12.01 1.75
CA THR A 90 -18.77 -11.85 3.19
C THR A 90 -18.91 -10.40 3.62
N CYS A 91 -18.29 -9.46 2.88
CA CYS A 91 -18.44 -8.03 3.17
C CYS A 91 -19.89 -7.58 3.06
N ALA A 92 -20.62 -8.07 2.05
CA ALA A 92 -22.03 -7.77 1.85
C ALA A 92 -22.94 -8.36 2.93
N SER A 93 -22.51 -9.26 3.81
CA SER A 93 -23.31 -9.75 4.95
C SER A 93 -23.02 -9.05 6.29
N VAL A 94 -22.00 -8.19 6.36
CA VAL A 94 -21.63 -7.48 7.60
C VAL A 94 -22.65 -6.39 7.92
N ARG A 95 -23.24 -6.42 9.13
CA ARG A 95 -24.33 -5.50 9.53
C ARG A 95 -24.19 -4.89 10.92
N ALA A 96 -23.72 -5.65 11.91
CA ALA A 96 -23.74 -5.23 13.32
C ALA A 96 -22.34 -5.05 13.91
N GLU A 97 -21.45 -6.03 13.68
CA GLU A 97 -20.12 -6.07 14.29
C GLU A 97 -19.02 -6.06 13.22
N ALA A 98 -17.82 -5.66 13.65
CA ALA A 98 -16.65 -5.68 12.80
C ALA A 98 -16.27 -7.12 12.44
N VAL A 99 -16.06 -7.39 11.15
CA VAL A 99 -15.69 -8.71 10.62
C VAL A 99 -14.35 -8.60 9.90
N THR A 100 -13.43 -9.50 10.25
CA THR A 100 -12.18 -9.66 9.48
C THR A 100 -12.52 -10.35 8.16
N LEU A 101 -12.36 -9.63 7.06
CA LEU A 101 -12.59 -10.15 5.71
C LEU A 101 -11.39 -10.97 5.22
N TYR A 102 -10.18 -10.51 5.54
CA TYR A 102 -8.93 -11.13 5.11
C TYR A 102 -7.86 -10.92 6.16
N GLU A 103 -7.03 -11.95 6.38
CA GLU A 103 -5.78 -11.87 7.14
C GLU A 103 -4.75 -12.81 6.50
N GLY A 104 -3.61 -12.27 6.07
CA GLY A 104 -2.60 -13.01 5.30
C GLY A 104 -1.59 -12.11 4.61
N ARG A 105 -0.94 -12.61 3.55
CA ARG A 105 0.13 -11.88 2.84
C ARG A 105 -0.41 -10.75 1.97
N VAL A 106 0.32 -9.64 1.88
CA VAL A 106 -0.06 -8.52 0.99
C VAL A 106 -0.18 -8.98 -0.48
N ARG A 107 0.70 -9.88 -0.96
CA ARG A 107 0.69 -10.35 -2.35
C ARG A 107 -0.67 -10.92 -2.78
N GLU A 108 -1.21 -11.83 -1.97
CA GLU A 108 -2.49 -12.49 -2.25
C GLU A 108 -3.65 -11.50 -2.20
N LEU A 109 -3.62 -10.59 -1.22
CA LEU A 109 -4.65 -9.56 -1.07
C LEU A 109 -4.70 -8.60 -2.26
N CYS A 110 -3.55 -8.26 -2.85
CA CYS A 110 -3.48 -7.41 -4.03
C CYS A 110 -4.24 -7.98 -5.24
N ALA A 111 -4.34 -9.31 -5.37
CA ALA A 111 -5.09 -9.95 -6.45
C ALA A 111 -6.61 -9.84 -6.25
N VAL A 112 -7.09 -9.92 -4.99
CA VAL A 112 -8.52 -9.98 -4.67
C VAL A 112 -9.14 -8.62 -4.30
N ALA A 113 -8.33 -7.63 -3.93
CA ALA A 113 -8.79 -6.30 -3.52
C ALA A 113 -8.00 -5.14 -4.15
N PRO A 114 -7.69 -5.16 -5.48
CA PRO A 114 -6.69 -4.29 -6.08
C PRO A 114 -6.98 -2.78 -5.96
N ASN A 115 -8.26 -2.42 -5.84
CA ASN A 115 -8.69 -1.03 -5.72
C ASN A 115 -8.60 -0.47 -4.29
N ASN A 116 -8.36 -1.33 -3.29
CA ASN A 116 -8.47 -0.97 -1.88
C ASN A 116 -7.13 -0.98 -1.14
N VAL A 117 -6.09 -1.61 -1.70
CA VAL A 117 -4.88 -2.00 -0.94
C VAL A 117 -3.57 -1.35 -1.43
N ASN A 118 -3.67 -0.26 -2.21
CA ASN A 118 -2.48 0.50 -2.65
C ASN A 118 -1.57 0.93 -1.50
N THR A 119 -2.13 1.30 -0.34
CA THR A 119 -1.35 1.63 0.87
C THR A 119 -0.60 0.42 1.43
N MET A 120 -1.17 -0.79 1.37
CA MET A 120 -0.48 -2.02 1.80
C MET A 120 0.63 -2.39 0.82
N ALA A 121 0.37 -2.24 -0.49
CA ALA A 121 1.38 -2.44 -1.52
C ALA A 121 2.54 -1.42 -1.39
N ALA A 122 2.25 -0.15 -1.07
CA ALA A 122 3.28 0.84 -0.76
C ALA A 122 4.11 0.43 0.48
N ALA A 123 3.46 -0.13 1.50
CA ALA A 123 4.16 -0.65 2.69
C ALA A 123 5.07 -1.84 2.36
N ALA A 124 4.62 -2.77 1.51
CA ALA A 124 5.43 -3.88 1.02
C ALA A 124 6.64 -3.40 0.21
N VAL A 125 6.46 -2.35 -0.61
CA VAL A 125 7.59 -1.75 -1.33
C VAL A 125 8.54 -1.05 -0.37
N ALA A 126 8.05 -0.35 0.66
CA ALA A 126 8.87 0.30 1.69
C ALA A 126 9.67 -0.72 2.52
N ALA A 127 9.05 -1.83 2.88
CA ALA A 127 9.63 -2.97 3.58
C ALA A 127 10.33 -3.94 2.61
N HIS A 128 11.26 -3.45 1.79
CA HIS A 128 11.81 -4.22 0.67
C HIS A 128 12.49 -5.54 1.08
N ASN A 129 13.00 -5.65 2.31
CA ASN A 129 13.58 -6.87 2.85
C ASN A 129 12.51 -7.94 3.20
N LEU A 130 11.27 -7.53 3.46
CA LEU A 130 10.11 -8.42 3.68
C LEU A 130 9.32 -8.65 2.39
N GLY A 131 9.18 -7.60 1.57
CA GLY A 131 8.44 -7.61 0.31
C GLY A 131 6.95 -7.94 0.46
N PHE A 132 6.32 -8.28 -0.66
CA PHE A 132 4.88 -8.58 -0.70
C PHE A 132 4.49 -9.90 0.02
N ASP A 133 5.44 -10.81 0.20
CA ASP A 133 5.23 -12.12 0.84
C ASP A 133 5.48 -12.10 2.35
N GLY A 134 6.38 -11.24 2.83
CA GLY A 134 6.69 -11.10 4.25
C GLY A 134 5.76 -10.15 4.99
N VAL A 135 5.26 -9.10 4.34
CA VAL A 135 4.34 -8.14 4.96
C VAL A 135 2.94 -8.74 5.13
N GLN A 136 2.40 -8.62 6.34
CA GLN A 136 1.07 -9.09 6.69
C GLN A 136 0.01 -8.02 6.46
N ALA A 137 -1.15 -8.44 5.98
CA ALA A 137 -2.30 -7.61 5.71
C ALA A 137 -3.51 -8.12 6.48
N LYS A 138 -4.32 -7.19 7.00
CA LYS A 138 -5.64 -7.49 7.57
C LYS A 138 -6.68 -6.49 7.06
N LEU A 139 -7.76 -7.00 6.47
CA LEU A 139 -8.92 -6.18 6.09
C LEU A 139 -10.07 -6.44 7.05
N VAL A 140 -10.63 -5.36 7.60
CA VAL A 140 -11.78 -5.41 8.49
C VAL A 140 -12.90 -4.55 7.93
N ALA A 141 -14.08 -5.15 7.81
CA ALA A 141 -15.31 -4.43 7.54
C ALA A 141 -16.00 -4.12 8.86
N ASP A 142 -16.18 -2.85 9.14
CA ASP A 142 -16.77 -2.36 10.39
C ASP A 142 -17.94 -1.41 10.09
N PRO A 143 -19.21 -1.85 10.30
CA PRO A 143 -20.40 -1.03 10.09
C PRO A 143 -20.44 0.24 10.96
N GLN A 144 -19.67 0.31 12.04
CA GLN A 144 -19.65 1.47 12.95
C GLN A 144 -18.78 2.62 12.40
N LEU A 145 -17.92 2.36 11.41
CA LEU A 145 -17.06 3.36 10.77
C LEU A 145 -17.82 4.22 9.76
N SER A 146 -18.69 5.10 10.26
CA SER A 146 -19.54 5.98 9.43
C SER A 146 -18.84 7.22 8.87
N SER A 147 -17.66 7.57 9.37
CA SER A 147 -16.96 8.82 9.06
C SER A 147 -15.46 8.69 8.88
N TRP A 148 -14.91 7.47 8.94
CA TRP A 148 -13.48 7.23 8.98
C TRP A 148 -13.05 6.00 8.20
N HIS A 149 -11.88 6.08 7.59
CA HIS A 149 -11.04 4.93 7.27
C HIS A 149 -9.91 4.86 8.27
N VAL A 150 -9.69 3.68 8.86
CA VAL A 150 -8.61 3.45 9.81
C VAL A 150 -7.51 2.64 9.13
N VAL A 151 -6.26 3.07 9.29
CA VAL A 151 -5.08 2.31 8.91
C VAL A 151 -4.22 2.15 10.15
N GLU A 152 -3.95 0.91 10.54
CA GLU A 152 -3.03 0.58 11.61
C GLU A 152 -1.77 -0.03 11.01
N VAL A 153 -0.63 0.38 11.55
CA VAL A 153 0.69 -0.11 11.14
C VAL A 153 1.40 -0.62 12.38
N GLU A 154 1.73 -1.90 12.37
CA GLU A 154 2.47 -2.59 13.43
C GLU A 154 3.84 -3.00 12.87
N VAL A 155 4.91 -2.51 13.48
CA VAL A 155 6.31 -2.72 13.07
C VAL A 155 7.04 -3.45 14.19
N GLY A 156 7.82 -4.48 13.84
CA GLY A 156 8.73 -5.17 14.75
C GLY A 156 10.18 -5.11 14.30
N GLY A 157 11.09 -5.05 15.27
CA GLY A 157 12.54 -5.07 15.06
C GLY A 157 13.31 -5.66 16.24
N PRO A 158 14.66 -5.65 16.17
CA PRO A 158 15.52 -6.38 17.08
C PRO A 158 15.37 -5.90 18.53
N GLY A 159 15.64 -6.80 19.47
CA GLY A 159 15.59 -6.50 20.91
C GLY A 159 14.18 -6.19 21.43
N GLY A 160 13.14 -6.62 20.72
CA GLY A 160 11.75 -6.35 21.08
C GLY A 160 11.27 -4.95 20.69
N PHE A 161 11.96 -4.26 19.78
CA PHE A 161 11.50 -2.99 19.24
C PHE A 161 10.12 -3.16 18.58
N GLN A 162 9.18 -2.31 18.97
CA GLN A 162 7.83 -2.31 18.43
C GLN A 162 7.32 -0.88 18.23
N VAL A 163 6.60 -0.67 17.12
CA VAL A 163 5.85 0.56 16.87
C VAL A 163 4.46 0.20 16.39
N THR A 164 3.45 0.77 17.03
CA THR A 164 2.06 0.71 16.57
C THR A 164 1.57 2.11 16.30
N THR A 165 1.02 2.34 15.11
CA THR A 165 0.36 3.60 14.76
C THR A 165 -1.07 3.35 14.34
N GLU A 166 -1.96 4.29 14.64
CA GLU A 166 -3.33 4.31 14.16
C GLU A 166 -3.57 5.64 13.43
N ARG A 167 -3.94 5.58 12.16
CA ARG A 167 -4.31 6.74 11.35
C ARG A 167 -5.80 6.69 11.03
N LYS A 168 -6.56 7.68 11.50
CA LYS A 168 -7.99 7.88 11.17
C LYS A 168 -8.12 8.95 10.11
N ASN A 169 -8.49 8.55 8.89
CA ASN A 169 -8.73 9.46 7.78
C ASN A 169 -10.24 9.73 7.64
N PRO A 170 -10.69 11.01 7.69
CA PRO A 170 -12.08 11.33 7.40
C PRO A 170 -12.51 10.79 6.04
N ALA A 171 -13.62 10.08 6.01
CA ALA A 171 -14.18 9.47 4.80
C ALA A 171 -15.70 9.32 4.94
N ALA A 172 -16.45 9.69 3.91
CA ALA A 172 -17.89 9.42 3.86
C ALA A 172 -18.14 7.92 3.63
N VAL A 173 -19.29 7.43 4.13
CA VAL A 173 -19.76 6.07 3.85
C VAL A 173 -19.80 5.81 2.34
N GLY A 174 -19.24 4.68 1.89
CA GLY A 174 -19.17 4.31 0.48
C GLY A 174 -17.99 4.90 -0.29
N ALA A 175 -17.25 5.85 0.28
CA ALA A 175 -16.02 6.32 -0.32
C ALA A 175 -14.94 5.24 -0.23
N VAL A 176 -14.28 4.92 -1.35
CA VAL A 176 -13.18 3.93 -1.37
C VAL A 176 -11.91 4.49 -0.72
N THR A 177 -11.72 5.80 -0.88
CA THR A 177 -10.53 6.55 -0.49
C THR A 177 -10.95 7.72 0.40
N GLY A 178 -10.18 8.00 1.45
CA GLY A 178 -10.45 9.11 2.36
C GLY A 178 -9.98 10.45 1.79
N ASN A 179 -10.53 11.55 2.29
CA ASN A 179 -10.27 12.89 1.75
C ASN A 179 -8.77 13.28 1.83
N VAL A 180 -8.09 12.82 2.87
CA VAL A 180 -6.66 13.11 3.11
C VAL A 180 -5.74 12.40 2.11
N THR A 181 -6.21 11.37 1.41
CA THR A 181 -5.41 10.69 0.39
C THR A 181 -5.14 11.58 -0.82
N TYR A 182 -6.03 12.54 -1.13
CA TYR A 182 -5.78 13.53 -2.18
C TYR A 182 -4.56 14.40 -1.83
N SER A 183 -4.53 14.97 -0.64
CA SER A 183 -3.40 15.80 -0.19
C SER A 183 -2.10 15.01 -0.11
N ALA A 184 -2.17 13.75 0.34
CA ALA A 184 -1.01 12.85 0.31
C ALA A 184 -0.50 12.63 -1.11
N PHE A 185 -1.40 12.41 -2.08
CA PHE A 185 -1.02 12.23 -3.48
C PHE A 185 -0.42 13.50 -4.09
N VAL A 186 -0.96 14.68 -3.78
CA VAL A 186 -0.37 15.97 -4.20
C VAL A 186 1.03 16.13 -3.62
N SER A 187 1.24 15.79 -2.34
CA SER A 187 2.57 15.78 -1.73
C SER A 187 3.53 14.84 -2.47
N SER A 188 3.09 13.64 -2.84
CA SER A 188 3.88 12.69 -3.63
C SER A 188 4.27 13.27 -4.99
N VAL A 189 3.37 13.98 -5.67
CA VAL A 189 3.67 14.66 -6.95
C VAL A 189 4.71 15.75 -6.76
N LEU A 190 4.60 16.56 -5.71
CA LEU A 190 5.58 17.62 -5.41
C LEU A 190 6.97 17.07 -5.06
N ALA A 191 7.02 15.89 -4.45
CA ALA A 191 8.27 15.21 -4.12
C ALA A 191 8.84 14.36 -5.28
N ALA A 192 8.03 14.02 -6.28
CA ALA A 192 8.45 13.21 -7.41
C ALA A 192 9.53 13.94 -8.24
N GLY A 193 10.55 13.20 -8.66
CA GLY A 193 11.70 13.74 -9.38
C GLY A 193 12.81 14.34 -8.51
N LEU A 194 12.58 14.55 -7.21
CA LEU A 194 13.59 15.13 -6.31
C LEU A 194 14.69 14.13 -5.91
N GLN A 195 14.47 12.83 -6.08
CA GLN A 195 15.38 11.77 -5.61
C GLN A 195 16.18 11.06 -6.72
N GLY A 196 16.00 11.47 -7.99
CA GLY A 196 16.73 10.88 -9.12
C GLY A 196 16.26 9.48 -9.51
N ASN A 197 17.19 8.61 -9.90
CA ASN A 197 16.91 7.23 -10.30
C ASN A 197 16.67 6.33 -9.08
N GLY A 198 16.12 5.13 -9.30
CA GLY A 198 15.75 4.17 -8.25
C GLY A 198 14.27 4.14 -7.89
N VAL A 199 13.91 3.39 -6.83
CA VAL A 199 12.52 3.17 -6.39
C VAL A 199 12.25 3.92 -5.09
N HIS A 200 11.35 4.91 -5.17
CA HIS A 200 11.13 5.90 -4.11
C HIS A 200 9.69 5.87 -3.59
N LEU A 201 9.51 5.96 -2.27
CA LEU A 201 8.23 6.33 -1.67
C LEU A 201 8.20 7.85 -1.49
N CYS A 202 7.09 8.47 -1.87
CA CYS A 202 6.90 9.92 -1.81
C CYS A 202 5.50 10.30 -1.34
#